data_AF-A0AA96NC73-F1
#
_entry.id   AF-A0AA96NC73-F1
#
_cell.length_a   1.000
_cell.length_b   1.000
_cell.length_c   1.000
_cell.angle_alpha   90.00
_cell.angle_beta   90.00
_cell.angle_gamma   90.00
#
_symmetry.space_group_name_H-M   'P 1'
#
loop_
_entity.id
_entity.type
_entity.pdbx_description
1 polymer ?
#
loop_
_entity_poly.entity_id
_entity_poly.type
_entity_poly.pdbx_seq_one_letter_code
_entity_poly.pdbx_strand_id
1 'polypeptide(L)'
;MTFTKKTLLSLAAATIGVLSINAAVADSVVRVEKLHPSANRSYKVAGKRYTPLTQVSSFSQTGKASWYGNQFHGRKTSSGERYNMNALSAAHKTLPIPSYARVTNMQNGKSVIVRVNDRGPFHGNRVIDVSKAAAQQLGFINQGTANVKVEQIIPGQTAAQTIISPNNKEFFVDLKSFGTQREAQAYLNQAAQSLPSDSKVMLEKRNYEYVVKMGPFSSQERAAEAGERARHLNLVSAI
;
A
#
# COMPACT_ATOMS: atom_id res chain seq x y z
N MET A 1 52.60 -14.79 -50.15
CA MET A 1 52.60 -15.37 -48.79
C MET A 1 51.59 -14.63 -47.94
N THR A 2 50.48 -15.31 -47.66
CA THR A 2 49.35 -14.93 -46.81
C THR A 2 49.76 -14.94 -45.34
N PHE A 3 49.47 -13.88 -44.59
CA PHE A 3 49.29 -13.96 -43.13
C PHE A 3 48.22 -12.98 -42.66
N THR A 4 47.03 -13.54 -42.43
CA THR A 4 45.86 -12.94 -41.82
C THR A 4 46.13 -12.70 -40.32
N LYS A 5 46.10 -11.45 -39.85
CA LYS A 5 46.03 -11.16 -38.41
C LYS A 5 44.59 -10.80 -38.03
N LYS A 6 43.88 -11.79 -37.51
CA LYS A 6 42.71 -11.61 -36.63
C LYS A 6 43.19 -10.89 -35.36
N THR A 7 42.52 -9.81 -34.96
CA THR A 7 42.67 -9.30 -33.58
C THR A 7 41.28 -9.08 -32.98
N LEU A 8 41.13 -9.64 -31.78
CA LEU A 8 39.89 -9.92 -31.08
C LEU A 8 39.17 -8.66 -30.57
N LEU A 9 37.84 -8.65 -30.67
CA LEU A 9 36.97 -7.79 -29.87
C LEU A 9 37.10 -8.18 -28.39
N SER A 10 37.49 -7.22 -27.54
CA SER A 10 37.42 -7.36 -26.09
C SER A 10 35.98 -7.15 -25.61
N LEU A 11 35.34 -8.22 -25.15
CA LEU A 11 34.05 -8.17 -24.47
C LEU A 11 34.30 -7.79 -22.99
N ALA A 12 33.98 -6.56 -22.61
CA ALA A 12 33.98 -6.15 -21.21
C ALA A 12 32.77 -6.79 -20.51
N ALA A 13 33.00 -7.90 -19.81
CA ALA A 13 32.01 -8.49 -18.92
C ALA A 13 31.94 -7.67 -17.63
N ALA A 14 30.95 -6.78 -17.52
CA ALA A 14 30.62 -6.13 -16.27
C ALA A 14 29.89 -7.14 -15.36
N THR A 15 30.66 -7.75 -14.46
CA THR A 15 30.15 -8.54 -13.34
C THR A 15 29.45 -7.60 -12.35
N ILE A 16 28.13 -7.48 -12.45
CA ILE A 16 27.33 -6.84 -11.40
C ILE A 16 27.17 -7.87 -10.29
N GLY A 17 27.94 -7.67 -9.21
CA GLY A 17 27.83 -8.44 -7.97
C GLY A 17 26.39 -8.40 -7.47
N VAL A 18 25.81 -9.58 -7.31
CA VAL A 18 24.51 -9.76 -6.65
C VAL A 18 24.71 -9.50 -5.15
N LEU A 19 24.41 -8.28 -4.72
CA LEU A 19 24.28 -7.99 -3.29
C LEU A 19 23.09 -8.78 -2.75
N SER A 20 23.37 -9.78 -1.91
CA SER A 20 22.36 -10.51 -1.15
C SER A 20 21.59 -9.57 -0.23
N ILE A 21 20.35 -9.24 -0.59
CA ILE A 21 19.38 -8.63 0.32
C ILE A 21 18.51 -9.73 0.93
N ASN A 22 19.06 -10.44 1.92
CA ASN A 22 18.28 -11.25 2.84
C ASN A 22 17.68 -10.35 3.92
N ALA A 23 16.35 -10.20 3.94
CA ALA A 23 15.48 -10.35 5.12
C ALA A 23 14.07 -9.79 4.89
N ALA A 24 13.09 -10.69 4.84
CA ALA A 24 11.70 -10.48 5.26
C ALA A 24 10.87 -9.39 4.53
N VAL A 25 10.47 -9.68 3.29
CA VAL A 25 9.22 -9.17 2.71
C VAL A 25 8.02 -9.94 3.29
N ALA A 26 7.79 -9.84 4.61
CA ALA A 26 6.69 -10.53 5.28
C ALA A 26 5.68 -9.51 5.81
N ASP A 27 4.60 -9.22 5.08
CA ASP A 27 3.38 -10.04 5.12
C ASP A 27 2.26 -9.34 4.33
N SER A 28 1.46 -10.15 3.64
CA SER A 28 0.51 -9.73 2.61
C SER A 28 -0.65 -8.86 3.12
N VAL A 29 -1.05 -7.94 2.24
CA VAL A 29 -2.27 -7.14 2.28
C VAL A 29 -3.51 -8.06 2.41
N VAL A 30 -4.20 -8.00 3.55
CA VAL A 30 -5.57 -8.51 3.81
C VAL A 30 -5.82 -9.98 3.46
N ARG A 31 -5.95 -10.84 4.48
CA ARG A 31 -6.28 -12.27 4.34
C ARG A 31 -7.63 -12.61 4.98
N VAL A 32 -8.34 -13.59 4.42
CA VAL A 32 -9.44 -14.25 5.14
C VAL A 32 -8.81 -15.11 6.23
N GLU A 33 -9.14 -14.82 7.49
CA GLU A 33 -8.60 -15.55 8.63
C GLU A 33 -9.70 -15.96 9.60
N LYS A 34 -9.50 -17.12 10.23
CA LYS A 34 -10.41 -17.60 11.26
C LYS A 34 -10.35 -16.67 12.47
N LEU A 35 -11.52 -16.16 12.86
CA LEU A 35 -11.65 -15.32 14.05
C LEU A 35 -11.22 -16.07 15.32
N HIS A 36 -10.48 -15.38 16.17
CA HIS A 36 -9.98 -15.93 17.42
C HIS A 36 -11.14 -16.17 18.41
N PRO A 37 -11.32 -17.39 18.94
CA PRO A 37 -12.53 -17.74 19.69
C PRO A 37 -12.66 -17.03 21.04
N SER A 38 -11.56 -16.77 21.76
CA SER A 38 -11.60 -16.06 23.04
C SER A 38 -11.42 -14.54 22.92
N ALA A 39 -10.55 -14.05 22.02
CA ALA A 39 -10.29 -12.61 21.87
C ALA A 39 -11.52 -11.79 21.43
N ASN A 40 -12.53 -12.43 20.85
CA ASN A 40 -13.80 -11.79 20.44
C ASN A 40 -14.94 -11.93 21.46
N ARG A 41 -14.69 -12.52 22.64
CA ARG A 41 -15.69 -12.57 23.72
C ARG A 41 -15.85 -11.20 24.37
N SER A 42 -17.03 -10.93 24.91
CA SER A 42 -17.27 -9.74 25.72
C SER A 42 -16.33 -9.70 26.92
N TYR A 43 -15.79 -8.52 27.20
CA TYR A 43 -14.79 -8.33 28.26
C TYR A 43 -15.07 -7.04 29.04
N LYS A 44 -14.40 -6.87 30.18
CA LYS A 44 -14.51 -5.68 31.01
C LYS A 44 -13.12 -5.09 31.27
N VAL A 45 -13.01 -3.77 31.20
CA VAL A 45 -11.82 -3.01 31.59
C VAL A 45 -12.29 -1.82 32.42
N ALA A 46 -11.72 -1.65 33.61
CA ALA A 46 -12.07 -0.55 34.53
C ALA A 46 -13.60 -0.39 34.73
N GLY A 47 -14.32 -1.51 34.93
CA GLY A 47 -15.78 -1.52 35.13
C GLY A 47 -16.61 -1.38 33.85
N LYS A 48 -16.04 -0.91 32.74
CA LYS A 48 -16.74 -0.76 31.46
C LYS A 48 -16.72 -2.07 30.66
N ARG A 49 -17.91 -2.50 30.20
CA ARG A 49 -18.08 -3.67 29.33
C ARG A 49 -17.89 -3.29 27.87
N TYR A 50 -17.18 -4.15 27.12
CA TYR A 50 -17.02 -4.07 25.68
C TYR A 50 -17.47 -5.38 25.05
N THR A 51 -18.16 -5.29 23.92
CA THR A 51 -18.66 -6.43 23.15
C THR A 51 -18.07 -6.35 21.75
N PRO A 52 -17.02 -7.12 21.45
CA PRO A 52 -16.48 -7.19 20.09
C PRO A 52 -17.50 -7.71 19.09
N LEU A 53 -17.34 -7.27 17.84
CA LEU A 53 -18.00 -7.85 16.69
C LEU A 53 -17.50 -9.30 16.52
N THR A 54 -18.44 -10.20 16.29
CA THR A 54 -18.18 -11.64 16.14
C THR A 54 -18.05 -12.07 14.69
N GLN A 55 -18.23 -11.14 13.74
CA GLN A 55 -18.14 -11.35 12.31
C GLN A 55 -17.44 -10.16 11.64
N VAL A 56 -16.80 -10.41 10.50
CA VAL A 56 -16.25 -9.36 9.65
C VAL A 56 -17.38 -8.79 8.80
N SER A 57 -17.72 -7.53 9.01
CA SER A 57 -18.81 -6.83 8.31
C SER A 57 -18.45 -5.36 8.08
N SER A 58 -19.32 -4.63 7.40
CA SER A 58 -19.12 -3.21 7.15
C SER A 58 -19.08 -2.45 8.47
N PHE A 59 -17.99 -1.70 8.68
CA PHE A 59 -17.80 -0.87 9.87
C PHE A 59 -17.02 0.37 9.49
N SER A 60 -17.44 1.50 10.04
CA SER A 60 -16.77 2.79 9.91
C SER A 60 -16.86 3.55 11.22
N GLN A 61 -15.74 4.12 11.67
CA GLN A 61 -15.68 4.97 12.86
C GLN A 61 -14.64 6.07 12.69
N THR A 62 -14.99 7.28 13.10
CA THR A 62 -14.04 8.39 13.21
C THR A 62 -13.68 8.64 14.66
N GLY A 63 -12.44 9.02 14.92
CA GLY A 63 -12.02 9.47 16.23
C GLY A 63 -10.51 9.65 16.36
N LYS A 64 -10.04 9.78 17.60
CA LYS A 64 -8.61 9.99 17.87
C LYS A 64 -7.86 8.66 17.82
N ALA A 65 -6.80 8.60 17.03
CA ALA A 65 -5.79 7.55 17.07
C ALA A 65 -4.61 7.95 17.95
N SER A 66 -3.92 6.95 18.48
CA SER A 66 -2.53 7.10 18.93
C SER A 66 -1.70 5.89 18.51
N TRP A 67 -0.50 5.73 19.06
CA TRP A 67 0.35 4.58 18.77
C TRP A 67 1.01 4.01 20.03
N TYR A 68 1.28 2.71 20.04
CA TYR A 68 1.92 2.05 21.19
C TYR A 68 3.42 2.32 21.22
N GLY A 69 3.91 2.80 22.36
CA GLY A 69 5.34 3.02 22.61
C GLY A 69 6.18 1.73 22.59
N ASN A 70 7.50 1.89 22.47
CA ASN A 70 8.47 0.79 22.38
C ASN A 70 8.37 -0.21 23.54
N GLN A 71 7.89 0.19 24.72
CA GLN A 71 7.80 -0.68 25.91
C GLN A 71 6.86 -1.89 25.73
N PHE A 72 5.98 -1.87 24.72
CA PHE A 72 5.09 -2.98 24.43
C PHE A 72 5.72 -4.03 23.51
N HIS A 73 6.84 -3.73 22.85
CA HIS A 73 7.44 -4.62 21.87
C HIS A 73 7.75 -6.00 22.47
N GLY A 74 7.37 -7.06 21.74
CA GLY A 74 7.54 -8.44 22.16
C GLY A 74 6.50 -8.95 23.17
N ARG A 75 5.64 -8.10 23.75
CA ARG A 75 4.55 -8.53 24.64
C ARG A 75 3.43 -9.21 23.85
N LYS A 76 2.69 -10.09 24.51
CA LYS A 76 1.52 -10.74 23.89
C LYS A 76 0.37 -9.74 23.73
N THR A 77 -0.24 -9.74 22.56
CA THR A 77 -1.50 -9.07 22.26
C THR A 77 -2.69 -9.95 22.68
N SER A 78 -3.90 -9.43 22.55
CA SER A 78 -5.15 -10.16 22.80
C SER A 78 -5.38 -11.32 21.82
N SER A 79 -4.75 -11.31 20.64
CA SER A 79 -4.72 -12.48 19.73
C SER A 79 -3.74 -13.57 20.18
N GLY A 80 -2.87 -13.27 21.15
CA GLY A 80 -1.75 -14.13 21.56
C GLY A 80 -0.47 -13.93 20.75
N GLU A 81 -0.52 -13.20 19.63
CA GLU A 81 0.65 -12.80 18.84
C GLU A 81 1.57 -11.89 19.66
N ARG A 82 2.88 -11.88 19.37
CA ARG A 82 3.80 -10.91 19.97
C ARG A 82 3.71 -9.60 19.21
N TYR A 83 3.52 -8.49 19.92
CA TYR A 83 3.48 -7.16 19.31
C TYR A 83 4.83 -6.81 18.67
N ASN A 84 4.79 -6.54 17.37
CA ASN A 84 5.92 -6.05 16.60
C ASN A 84 5.67 -4.58 16.23
N MET A 85 6.48 -3.66 16.77
CA MET A 85 6.34 -2.23 16.49
C MET A 85 6.59 -1.87 15.02
N ASN A 86 7.32 -2.72 14.29
CA ASN A 86 7.65 -2.56 12.88
C ASN A 86 6.63 -3.20 11.95
N ALA A 87 5.69 -4.00 12.47
CA ALA A 87 4.59 -4.56 11.68
C ALA A 87 3.41 -3.58 11.59
N LEU A 88 2.55 -3.73 10.58
CA LEU A 88 1.33 -2.94 10.42
C LEU A 88 0.17 -3.54 11.21
N SER A 89 0.12 -3.25 12.52
CA SER A 89 -0.92 -3.75 13.42
C SER A 89 -1.59 -2.64 14.24
N ALA A 90 -2.71 -2.95 14.87
CA ALA A 90 -3.45 -2.05 15.75
C ALA A 90 -4.26 -2.81 16.81
N ALA A 91 -4.62 -2.15 17.93
CA ALA A 91 -5.79 -2.56 18.71
C ALA A 91 -6.99 -1.70 18.41
N HIS A 92 -8.13 -2.38 18.49
CA HIS A 92 -9.43 -1.77 18.52
C HIS A 92 -10.29 -2.40 19.61
N LYS A 93 -11.22 -1.62 20.18
CA LYS A 93 -12.08 -2.07 21.29
C LYS A 93 -12.99 -3.21 20.87
N THR A 94 -13.50 -3.16 19.64
CA THR A 94 -14.62 -4.00 19.20
C THR A 94 -14.45 -4.62 17.81
N LEU A 95 -13.42 -4.28 17.02
CA LEU A 95 -13.28 -4.91 15.71
C LEU A 95 -12.88 -6.38 15.90
N PRO A 96 -13.29 -7.31 15.03
CA PRO A 96 -12.93 -8.71 15.19
C PRO A 96 -11.42 -8.91 15.21
N ILE A 97 -10.94 -9.90 15.96
CA ILE A 97 -9.54 -10.33 15.96
C ILE A 97 -9.45 -11.76 15.40
N PRO A 98 -8.54 -12.03 14.46
CA PRO A 98 -7.89 -11.04 13.62
C PRO A 98 -8.87 -10.42 12.62
N SER A 99 -8.66 -9.17 12.25
CA SER A 99 -9.29 -8.55 11.07
C SER A 99 -8.39 -7.46 10.51
N TYR A 100 -8.83 -6.78 9.46
CA TYR A 100 -8.09 -5.71 8.81
C TYR A 100 -8.92 -4.43 8.79
N ALA A 101 -8.25 -3.29 8.95
CA ALA A 101 -8.88 -1.99 8.83
C ALA A 101 -8.00 -1.03 8.04
N ARG A 102 -8.61 -0.22 7.17
CA ARG A 102 -7.98 0.98 6.63
C ARG A 102 -8.11 2.08 7.67
N VAL A 103 -6.97 2.68 8.01
CA VAL A 103 -6.90 3.86 8.85
C VAL A 103 -6.46 5.02 7.98
N THR A 104 -7.26 6.09 7.95
CA THR A 104 -6.97 7.30 7.17
C THR A 104 -6.78 8.46 8.13
N ASN A 105 -5.61 9.10 8.10
CA ASN A 105 -5.38 10.34 8.81
C ASN A 105 -6.11 11.48 8.10
N MET A 106 -7.08 12.08 8.79
CA MET A 106 -7.97 13.08 8.21
C MET A 106 -7.28 14.43 7.97
N GLN A 107 -6.13 14.68 8.58
CA GLN A 107 -5.40 15.94 8.40
C GLN A 107 -4.58 15.98 7.12
N ASN A 108 -4.01 14.83 6.70
CA ASN A 108 -3.09 14.76 5.56
C ASN A 108 -3.54 13.79 4.46
N GLY A 109 -4.68 13.11 4.64
CA GLY A 109 -5.24 12.16 3.67
C GLY A 109 -4.49 10.84 3.56
N LYS A 110 -3.37 10.64 4.27
CA LYS A 110 -2.59 9.38 4.22
C LYS A 110 -3.40 8.25 4.82
N SER A 111 -3.34 7.08 4.19
CA SER A 111 -3.99 5.88 4.70
C SER A 111 -3.07 4.67 4.73
N VAL A 112 -3.35 3.75 5.65
CA VAL A 112 -2.64 2.47 5.79
C VAL A 112 -3.63 1.38 6.17
N ILE A 113 -3.42 0.18 5.67
CA ILE A 113 -4.16 -1.00 6.13
C ILE A 113 -3.37 -1.64 7.27
N VAL A 114 -4.05 -1.87 8.39
CA VAL A 114 -3.48 -2.52 9.57
C VAL A 114 -4.24 -3.80 9.90
N ARG A 115 -3.52 -4.77 10.45
CA ARG A 115 -4.10 -5.93 11.12
C ARG A 115 -4.56 -5.56 12.52
N VAL A 116 -5.84 -5.76 12.82
CA VAL A 116 -6.36 -5.67 14.18
C VAL A 116 -6.07 -6.99 14.90
N ASN A 117 -5.11 -6.97 15.82
CA ASN A 117 -4.69 -8.16 16.57
C ASN A 117 -4.70 -7.96 18.09
N ASP A 118 -5.16 -6.81 18.57
CA ASP A 118 -5.17 -6.50 19.99
C ASP A 118 -6.43 -5.71 20.43
N ARG A 119 -6.61 -5.55 21.75
CA ARG A 119 -7.72 -4.82 22.40
C ARG A 119 -7.25 -3.52 23.04
N GLY A 120 -8.14 -2.53 23.01
CA GLY A 120 -7.86 -1.15 23.40
C GLY A 120 -8.13 -0.18 22.26
N PRO A 121 -7.77 1.11 22.39
CA PRO A 121 -7.25 1.76 23.59
C PRO A 121 -8.29 1.93 24.70
N PHE A 122 -7.84 2.00 25.96
CA PHE A 122 -8.73 2.22 27.12
C PHE A 122 -8.58 3.60 27.76
N HIS A 123 -7.72 4.48 27.23
CA HIS A 123 -7.58 5.83 27.77
C HIS A 123 -8.30 6.85 26.89
N GLY A 124 -9.15 7.65 27.53
CA GLY A 124 -9.89 8.73 26.92
C GLY A 124 -10.86 8.26 25.83
N ASN A 125 -11.07 9.13 24.85
CA ASN A 125 -11.96 8.91 23.71
C ASN A 125 -11.25 8.34 22.47
N ARG A 126 -10.04 7.78 22.63
CA ARG A 126 -9.31 7.17 21.52
C ARG A 126 -10.08 5.97 20.95
N VAL A 127 -10.08 5.83 19.64
CA VAL A 127 -10.80 4.78 18.92
C VAL A 127 -9.87 3.64 18.51
N ILE A 128 -8.62 3.94 18.19
CA ILE A 128 -7.64 2.98 17.72
C ILE A 128 -6.24 3.36 18.22
N ASP A 129 -5.44 2.38 18.58
CA ASP A 129 -4.00 2.56 18.79
C ASP A 129 -3.28 1.71 17.74
N VAL A 130 -2.40 2.32 16.96
CA VAL A 130 -1.70 1.67 15.85
C VAL A 130 -0.24 1.38 16.21
N SER A 131 0.44 0.55 15.42
CA SER A 131 1.88 0.31 15.59
C SER A 131 2.71 1.55 15.26
N LYS A 132 3.97 1.57 15.70
CA LYS A 132 4.93 2.62 15.35
C LYS A 132 5.08 2.76 13.82
N ALA A 133 5.21 1.65 13.11
CA ALA A 133 5.29 1.63 11.64
C ALA A 133 4.03 2.23 10.99
N ALA A 134 2.83 1.91 11.48
CA ALA A 134 1.60 2.48 10.96
C ALA A 134 1.50 3.99 11.25
N ALA A 135 1.92 4.45 12.42
CA ALA A 135 1.94 5.88 12.77
C ALA A 135 2.94 6.68 11.91
N GLN A 136 4.08 6.09 11.55
CA GLN A 136 5.04 6.67 10.61
C GLN A 136 4.40 6.87 9.23
N GLN A 137 3.71 5.85 8.72
CA GLN A 137 3.06 5.92 7.40
C GLN A 137 1.87 6.88 7.38
N LEU A 138 1.09 6.92 8.45
CA LEU A 138 0.01 7.89 8.63
C LEU A 138 0.51 9.32 8.89
N GLY A 139 1.80 9.50 9.11
CA GLY A 139 2.43 10.80 9.28
C GLY A 139 2.04 11.50 10.57
N PHE A 140 1.82 10.77 11.67
CA PHE A 140 1.52 11.37 12.97
C PHE A 140 2.44 10.91 14.13
N ILE A 141 3.52 10.18 13.83
CA ILE A 141 4.41 9.62 14.87
C ILE A 141 4.92 10.70 15.85
N ASN A 142 5.33 11.86 15.34
CA ASN A 142 5.88 12.95 16.15
C ASN A 142 4.80 13.71 16.95
N GLN A 143 3.57 13.75 16.44
CA GLN A 143 2.41 14.38 17.11
C GLN A 143 1.84 13.50 18.22
N GLY A 144 2.16 12.20 18.23
CA GLY A 144 1.66 11.22 19.18
C GLY A 144 0.20 10.78 18.92
N THR A 145 -0.66 11.69 18.46
CA THR A 145 -2.07 11.42 18.14
C THR A 145 -2.51 12.08 16.84
N ALA A 146 -3.55 11.54 16.21
CA ALA A 146 -4.19 12.12 15.03
C ALA A 146 -5.70 11.86 15.02
N ASN A 147 -6.46 12.68 14.30
CA ASN A 147 -7.85 12.36 13.98
C ASN A 147 -7.87 11.43 12.76
N VAL A 148 -8.51 10.28 12.90
CA VAL A 148 -8.54 9.25 11.87
C VAL A 148 -9.96 8.77 11.57
N LYS A 149 -10.14 8.28 10.35
CA LYS A 149 -11.26 7.42 9.96
C LYS A 149 -10.77 5.97 9.92
N VAL A 150 -11.49 5.05 10.56
CA VAL A 150 -11.21 3.61 10.62
C VAL A 150 -12.32 2.89 9.85
N GLU A 151 -11.95 2.11 8.85
CA GLU A 151 -12.89 1.37 8.00
C GLU A 151 -12.49 -0.10 7.96
N GLN A 152 -13.41 -0.99 8.33
CA GLN A 152 -13.14 -2.42 8.29
C GLN A 152 -13.02 -2.91 6.85
N ILE A 153 -11.99 -3.69 6.58
CA ILE A 153 -11.80 -4.34 5.29
C ILE A 153 -12.44 -5.73 5.33
N ILE A 154 -13.35 -5.97 4.38
CA ILE A 154 -13.98 -7.27 4.15
C ILE A 154 -13.18 -7.96 3.02
N PRO A 155 -12.45 -9.05 3.33
CA PRO A 155 -11.73 -9.79 2.30
C PRO A 155 -12.69 -10.31 1.22
N GLY A 156 -12.33 -10.20 -0.05
CA GLY A 156 -13.16 -10.66 -1.17
C GLY A 156 -14.29 -9.71 -1.60
N GLN A 157 -14.67 -8.72 -0.79
CA GLN A 157 -15.58 -7.63 -1.20
C GLN A 157 -14.84 -6.35 -1.60
N THR A 158 -13.51 -6.31 -1.44
CA THR A 158 -12.68 -5.15 -1.84
C THR A 158 -12.36 -5.20 -3.34
N ALA A 159 -13.38 -5.29 -4.18
CA ALA A 159 -13.28 -4.83 -5.55
C ALA A 159 -13.38 -3.30 -5.50
N ALA A 160 -12.33 -2.60 -5.95
CA ALA A 160 -12.28 -1.15 -6.08
C ALA A 160 -12.35 -0.35 -4.76
N GLN A 161 -11.27 -0.32 -3.99
CA GLN A 161 -10.82 0.91 -3.29
C GLN A 161 -9.42 0.74 -2.69
N THR A 162 -8.45 1.36 -3.39
CA THR A 162 -7.25 2.01 -2.80
C THR A 162 -6.29 1.11 -2.02
N ILE A 163 -5.48 0.29 -2.71
CA ILE A 163 -4.26 -0.29 -2.12
C ILE A 163 -3.22 0.85 -2.04
N ILE A 164 -3.25 1.67 -0.97
CA ILE A 164 -2.10 2.52 -0.62
C ILE A 164 -1.28 1.71 0.37
N SER A 165 -0.35 0.92 -0.17
CA SER A 165 0.80 0.44 0.59
C SER A 165 1.90 1.50 0.47
N PRO A 166 2.58 1.86 1.57
CA PRO A 166 3.62 2.90 1.62
C PRO A 166 4.88 2.59 0.78
N ASN A 167 5.01 1.37 0.29
CA ASN A 167 6.19 0.85 -0.43
C ASN A 167 5.85 0.29 -1.81
N ASN A 168 4.63 0.53 -2.31
CA ASN A 168 4.36 0.22 -3.71
C ASN A 168 4.94 1.38 -4.51
N LYS A 169 6.16 1.21 -5.06
CA LYS A 169 6.61 2.08 -6.14
C LYS A 169 5.57 1.95 -7.23
N GLU A 170 4.73 2.97 -7.40
CA GLU A 170 3.81 3.02 -8.52
C GLU A 170 4.65 3.29 -9.76
N PHE A 171 4.67 2.32 -10.66
CA PHE A 171 5.38 2.47 -11.91
C PHE A 171 4.40 3.05 -12.93
N PHE A 172 4.83 4.09 -13.62
CA PHE A 172 4.10 4.70 -14.72
C PHE A 172 4.95 4.59 -15.98
N VAL A 173 4.30 4.45 -17.12
CA VAL A 173 4.96 4.49 -18.43
C VAL A 173 4.50 5.75 -19.13
N ASP A 174 5.45 6.60 -19.49
CA ASP A 174 5.19 7.79 -20.30
C ASP A 174 4.97 7.33 -21.75
N LEU A 175 3.78 7.61 -22.30
CA LEU A 175 3.41 7.23 -23.68
C LEU A 175 3.90 8.29 -24.67
N LYS A 176 3.50 9.55 -24.44
CA LYS A 176 3.83 10.67 -25.32
C LYS A 176 3.69 12.03 -24.61
N SER A 177 4.55 12.98 -24.96
CA SER A 177 4.49 14.38 -24.53
C SER A 177 3.92 15.29 -25.63
N PHE A 178 3.24 16.36 -25.22
CA PHE A 178 2.62 17.35 -26.11
C PHE A 178 2.86 18.76 -25.59
N GLY A 179 3.00 19.74 -26.48
CA GLY A 179 3.09 21.15 -26.11
C GLY A 179 1.77 21.75 -25.65
N THR A 180 0.63 21.13 -25.99
CA THR A 180 -0.70 21.66 -25.67
C THR A 180 -1.60 20.62 -24.97
N GLN A 181 -2.49 21.10 -24.10
CA GLN A 181 -3.45 20.26 -23.40
C GLN A 181 -4.43 19.57 -24.36
N ARG A 182 -4.83 20.25 -25.43
CA ARG A 182 -5.83 19.76 -26.39
C ARG A 182 -5.30 18.52 -27.13
N GLU A 183 -4.06 18.58 -27.62
CA GLU A 183 -3.42 17.45 -28.31
C GLU A 183 -3.21 16.28 -27.36
N ALA A 184 -2.77 16.55 -26.14
CA ALA A 184 -2.59 15.53 -25.13
C ALA A 184 -3.92 14.85 -24.74
N GLN A 185 -5.00 15.61 -24.63
CA GLN A 185 -6.32 15.07 -24.33
C GLN A 185 -6.87 14.23 -25.49
N ALA A 186 -6.68 14.67 -26.73
CA ALA A 186 -7.06 13.89 -27.91
C ALA A 186 -6.32 12.54 -27.94
N TYR A 187 -5.02 12.57 -27.67
CA TYR A 187 -4.21 11.36 -27.58
C TYR A 187 -4.58 10.45 -26.41
N LEU A 188 -4.90 11.02 -25.24
CA LEU A 188 -5.38 10.25 -24.09
C LEU A 188 -6.66 9.49 -24.44
N ASN A 189 -7.62 10.14 -25.10
CA ASN A 189 -8.88 9.52 -25.51
C ASN A 189 -8.64 8.37 -26.51
N GLN A 190 -7.72 8.56 -27.46
CA GLN A 190 -7.33 7.51 -28.40
C GLN A 190 -6.66 6.34 -27.68
N ALA A 191 -5.69 6.62 -26.80
CA ALA A 191 -4.98 5.59 -26.03
C ALA A 191 -5.92 4.81 -25.10
N ALA A 192 -6.90 5.47 -24.49
CA ALA A 192 -7.93 4.82 -23.66
C ALA A 192 -8.80 3.84 -24.44
N GLN A 193 -8.97 4.03 -25.75
CA GLN A 193 -9.75 3.13 -26.61
C GLN A 193 -8.91 1.97 -27.15
N SER A 194 -7.60 2.16 -27.32
CA SER A 194 -6.70 1.16 -27.91
C SER A 194 -6.02 0.26 -26.87
N LEU A 195 -5.93 0.69 -25.61
CA LEU A 195 -5.32 -0.10 -24.54
C LEU A 195 -6.33 -1.03 -23.87
N PRO A 196 -5.90 -2.18 -23.32
CA PRO A 196 -6.79 -3.09 -22.61
C PRO A 196 -7.39 -2.42 -21.35
N SER A 197 -8.57 -2.87 -20.92
CA SER A 197 -9.34 -2.26 -19.81
C SER A 197 -8.62 -2.22 -18.46
N ASP A 198 -7.54 -2.99 -18.29
CA ASP A 198 -6.71 -2.99 -17.09
C ASP A 198 -5.66 -1.86 -17.06
N SER A 199 -5.47 -1.18 -18.21
CA SER A 199 -4.48 -0.13 -18.40
C SER A 199 -5.15 1.25 -18.30
N LYS A 200 -5.01 1.89 -17.14
CA LYS A 200 -5.50 3.27 -16.95
C LYS A 200 -4.54 4.25 -17.62
N VAL A 201 -5.08 5.18 -18.40
CA VAL A 201 -4.33 6.32 -18.95
C VAL A 201 -4.65 7.61 -18.21
N MET A 202 -3.68 8.48 -18.06
CA MET A 202 -3.82 9.75 -17.38
C MET A 202 -2.97 10.85 -18.01
N LEU A 203 -3.34 12.09 -17.73
CA LEU A 203 -2.65 13.28 -18.19
C LEU A 203 -1.89 13.92 -17.02
N GLU A 204 -0.60 14.17 -17.21
CA GLU A 204 0.24 14.91 -16.26
C GLU A 204 0.80 16.16 -16.91
N LYS A 205 0.62 17.32 -16.27
CA LYS A 205 1.27 18.56 -16.68
C LYS A 205 2.67 18.63 -16.08
N ARG A 206 3.71 18.71 -16.91
CA ARG A 206 5.12 18.87 -16.50
C ARG A 206 5.70 20.14 -17.10
N ASN A 207 5.90 21.18 -16.28
CA ASN A 207 6.45 22.50 -16.65
C ASN A 207 5.81 23.10 -17.93
N TYR A 208 6.34 22.77 -19.10
CA TYR A 208 5.97 23.30 -20.42
C TYR A 208 5.28 22.27 -21.34
N GLU A 209 5.03 21.05 -20.85
CA GLU A 209 4.46 19.96 -21.64
C GLU A 209 3.35 19.24 -20.88
N TYR A 210 2.54 18.53 -21.65
CA TYR A 210 1.48 17.64 -21.22
C TYR A 210 1.86 16.21 -21.59
N VAL A 211 2.09 15.36 -20.59
CA VAL A 211 2.51 13.98 -20.78
C VAL A 211 1.34 13.05 -20.55
N VAL A 212 1.04 12.21 -21.53
CA VAL A 212 0.08 11.12 -21.38
C VAL A 212 0.83 9.89 -20.86
N LYS A 213 0.34 9.33 -19.76
CA LYS A 213 0.93 8.18 -19.08
C LYS A 213 -0.05 7.03 -18.98
N MET A 214 0.47 5.81 -18.87
CA MET A 214 -0.31 4.63 -18.46
C MET A 214 0.15 4.12 -17.09
N GLY A 215 -0.78 3.67 -16.25
CA GLY A 215 -0.54 3.19 -14.89
C GLY A 215 -1.62 3.65 -13.89
N PRO A 216 -1.42 3.45 -12.57
CA PRO A 216 -0.22 2.88 -11.96
C PRO A 216 -0.12 1.36 -12.16
N PHE A 217 1.11 0.85 -12.32
CA PHE A 217 1.42 -0.58 -12.27
C PHE A 217 2.02 -0.96 -10.92
N SER A 218 1.71 -2.18 -10.47
CA SER A 218 2.17 -2.74 -9.19
C SER A 218 3.62 -3.26 -9.22
N SER A 219 4.27 -3.33 -10.39
CA SER A 219 5.66 -3.73 -10.52
C SER A 219 6.30 -3.10 -11.77
N GLN A 220 7.63 -2.97 -11.74
CA GLN A 220 8.41 -2.46 -12.86
C GLN A 220 8.28 -3.37 -14.09
N GLU A 221 8.21 -4.69 -13.88
CA GLU A 221 8.04 -5.69 -14.94
C GLU A 221 6.70 -5.51 -15.67
N ARG A 222 5.59 -5.32 -14.95
CA ARG A 222 4.29 -5.04 -15.58
C ARG A 222 4.28 -3.72 -16.31
N ALA A 223 4.95 -2.70 -15.78
CA ALA A 223 5.12 -1.43 -16.48
C ALA A 223 5.92 -1.62 -17.77
N ALA A 224 7.02 -2.39 -17.74
CA ALA A 224 7.82 -2.69 -18.92
C ALA A 224 7.00 -3.44 -19.98
N GLU A 225 6.31 -4.53 -19.61
CA GLU A 225 5.43 -5.27 -20.52
C GLU A 225 4.35 -4.38 -21.15
N ALA A 226 3.71 -3.53 -20.33
CA ALA A 226 2.67 -2.64 -20.81
C ALA A 226 3.24 -1.56 -21.75
N GLY A 227 4.47 -1.09 -21.48
CA GLY A 227 5.21 -0.21 -22.38
C GLY A 227 5.57 -0.87 -23.71
N GLU A 228 6.02 -2.12 -23.71
CA GLU A 228 6.29 -2.87 -24.96
C GLU A 228 5.00 -3.07 -25.77
N ARG A 229 3.89 -3.43 -25.12
CA ARG A 229 2.58 -3.53 -25.80
C ARG A 229 2.16 -2.20 -26.40
N ALA A 230 2.32 -1.10 -25.67
CA ALA A 230 2.00 0.23 -26.17
C ALA A 230 2.88 0.61 -27.37
N ARG A 231 4.17 0.22 -27.41
CA ARG A 231 5.03 0.38 -28.59
C ARG A 231 4.52 -0.40 -29.80
N HIS A 232 4.10 -1.66 -29.60
CA HIS A 232 3.51 -2.47 -30.68
C HIS A 232 2.20 -1.88 -31.24
N LEU A 233 1.48 -1.10 -30.44
CA LEU A 233 0.28 -0.36 -30.84
C LEU A 233 0.58 1.03 -31.42
N ASN A 234 1.86 1.39 -31.63
CA ASN A 234 2.33 2.73 -32.02
C ASN A 234 1.91 3.86 -31.05
N LEU A 235 1.71 3.51 -29.77
CA LEU A 235 1.31 4.43 -28.69
C LEU A 235 2.48 4.89 -27.81
N VAL A 236 3.73 4.65 -28.23
CA VAL A 236 4.90 5.15 -27.51
C VAL A 236 5.85 5.74 -28.53
N SER A 237 6.40 6.92 -28.26
CA SER A 237 7.44 7.49 -29.12
C SER A 237 8.72 6.67 -28.96
N ALA A 238 9.32 6.26 -30.08
CA ALA A 238 10.71 5.80 -30.08
C ALA A 238 11.58 6.94 -29.53
N ILE A 239 12.45 6.61 -28.57
CA ILE A 239 13.50 7.50 -28.07
C ILE A 239 14.64 7.48 -29.09
#